data_AF-A0A3N5VFC2-F1
#
_entry.id   AF-A0A3N5VFC2-F1
#
_cell.length_a   1.000
_cell.length_b   1.000
_cell.length_c   1.000
_cell.angle_alpha   90.00
_cell.angle_beta   90.00
_cell.angle_gamma   90.00
#
_symmetry.space_group_name_H-M   'P 1'
#
loop_
_entity.id
_entity.type
_entity.pdbx_description
1 polymer ?
#
loop_
_entity_poly.entity_id
_entity_poly.type
_entity_poly.pdbx_seq_one_letter_code
_entity_poly.pdbx_strand_id
1 'polypeptide(L)'
;MKRIFAWQTDTSTCHLYRTVFPFEELAKQGWEVHWGAPPLDIKEYDVIVGQRITGYNNLWRDLAHDYSGLLVLDLDDDLIDVDPANKIPYDIYQPQRLGTVANIEMSDVVTVSTPKLADKIRRIRGNDDVVVLPNCAHPDWIQPN
;
A
#
# COMPACT_ATOMS: atom_id res chain seq x y z
N MET A 1 7.60 -0.87 22.68
CA MET A 1 6.63 -1.68 21.93
C MET A 1 6.62 -1.13 20.52
N LYS A 2 6.65 -1.96 19.48
CA LYS A 2 6.69 -1.46 18.10
C LYS A 2 5.28 -1.12 17.63
N ARG A 3 5.12 -0.03 16.89
CA ARG A 3 3.85 0.53 16.43
C ARG A 3 3.81 0.53 14.90
N ILE A 4 2.72 0.06 14.32
CA ILE A 4 2.49 0.09 12.87
C ILE A 4 1.11 0.68 12.57
N PHE A 5 1.08 1.58 11.58
CA PHE A 5 -0.14 2.21 11.09
C PHE A 5 -0.39 1.87 9.63
N ALA A 6 -1.61 1.48 9.26
CA ALA A 6 -2.02 1.39 7.86
C ALA A 6 -2.99 2.49 7.47
N TRP A 7 -2.56 3.33 6.55
CA TRP A 7 -3.40 4.34 5.92
C TRP A 7 -4.31 3.68 4.90
N GLN A 8 -5.58 3.66 5.25
CA GLN A 8 -6.69 3.19 4.44
C GLN A 8 -7.25 4.32 3.55
N THR A 9 -7.14 4.17 2.23
CA THR A 9 -7.70 5.13 1.26
C THR A 9 -9.14 4.83 0.85
N ASP A 10 -9.61 3.59 1.04
CA ASP A 10 -10.98 3.15 0.81
C ASP A 10 -11.38 1.98 1.73
N THR A 11 -12.67 1.62 1.75
CA THR A 11 -13.20 0.49 2.54
C THR A 11 -13.38 -0.79 1.71
N SER A 12 -12.63 -0.94 0.62
CA SER A 12 -12.73 -2.12 -0.24
C SER A 12 -12.25 -3.39 0.48
N THR A 13 -12.64 -4.55 -0.05
CA THR A 13 -12.20 -5.85 0.48
C THR A 13 -10.69 -6.04 0.43
N CYS A 14 -9.98 -5.31 -0.43
CA CYS A 14 -8.53 -5.36 -0.50
C CYS A 14 -7.89 -4.88 0.80
N HIS A 15 -8.48 -3.89 1.48
CA HIS A 15 -8.06 -3.45 2.80
C HIS A 15 -8.08 -4.59 3.84
N LEU A 16 -9.11 -5.43 3.81
CA LEU A 16 -9.23 -6.55 4.73
C LEU A 16 -8.06 -7.53 4.60
N TYR A 17 -7.72 -7.89 3.35
CA TYR A 17 -6.68 -8.89 3.08
C TYR A 17 -5.25 -8.35 3.14
N ARG A 18 -5.04 -7.10 2.70
CA ARG A 18 -3.71 -6.47 2.61
C ARG A 18 -3.27 -5.83 3.92
N THR A 19 -4.24 -5.45 4.76
CA THR A 19 -3.98 -4.68 5.97
C THR A 19 -4.51 -5.39 7.22
N VAL A 20 -5.84 -5.56 7.34
CA VAL A 20 -6.45 -5.97 8.61
C VAL A 20 -5.94 -7.33 9.07
N PHE A 21 -6.04 -8.37 8.23
CA PHE A 21 -5.59 -9.71 8.63
C PHE A 21 -4.08 -9.79 8.94
N PRO A 22 -3.18 -9.26 8.09
CA PRO A 22 -1.77 -9.18 8.45
C PRO A 22 -1.50 -8.42 9.76
N PHE A 23 -2.23 -7.34 10.02
CA PHE A 23 -2.03 -6.53 11.23
C PHE A 23 -2.55 -7.25 12.47
N GLU A 24 -3.65 -7.97 12.40
CA GLU A 24 -4.10 -8.83 13.49
C GLU A 24 -3.07 -9.90 13.84
N GLU A 25 -2.37 -10.47 12.85
CA GLU A 25 -1.26 -11.41 13.11
C GLU A 25 -0.03 -10.73 13.71
N LEU A 26 0.26 -9.47 13.35
CA LEU A 26 1.31 -8.68 13.99
C LEU A 26 0.94 -8.34 15.45
N ALA A 27 -0.32 -8.04 15.74
CA ALA A 27 -0.81 -7.78 17.09
C ALA A 27 -0.59 -8.99 18.02
N LYS A 28 -0.86 -10.21 17.52
CA LYS A 28 -0.56 -11.46 18.24
C LYS A 28 0.93 -11.65 18.55
N GLN A 29 1.80 -10.98 17.80
CA GLN A 29 3.25 -10.95 18.00
C GLN A 29 3.72 -9.77 18.87
N GLY A 30 2.81 -9.00 19.46
CA GLY A 30 3.12 -7.91 20.39
C GLY A 30 3.35 -6.54 19.73
N TRP A 31 2.93 -6.36 18.48
CA TRP A 31 2.87 -5.04 17.85
C TRP A 31 1.61 -4.28 18.29
N GLU A 32 1.74 -2.97 18.45
CA GLU A 32 0.60 -2.05 18.48
C GLU A 32 0.21 -1.74 17.04
N VAL A 33 -1.01 -2.10 16.66
CA VAL A 33 -1.47 -2.03 15.26
C VAL A 33 -2.67 -1.12 15.17
N HIS A 34 -2.63 -0.15 14.26
CA HIS A 34 -3.74 0.75 13.98
C HIS A 34 -3.94 0.89 12.47
N TRP A 35 -5.16 1.20 12.04
CA TRP A 35 -5.47 1.46 10.63
C TRP A 35 -6.64 2.44 10.50
N GLY A 36 -6.72 3.11 9.36
CA GLY A 36 -7.79 4.04 9.04
C GLY A 36 -7.27 5.29 8.33
N ALA A 37 -7.97 6.42 8.55
CA ALA A 37 -7.48 7.72 8.11
C ALA A 37 -6.24 8.13 8.93
N PRO A 38 -5.24 8.80 8.32
CA PRO A 38 -3.99 9.13 8.99
C PRO A 38 -4.25 10.06 10.19
N PRO A 39 -3.80 9.71 11.40
CA PRO A 39 -3.96 10.58 12.56
C PRO A 39 -2.92 11.71 12.55
N LEU A 40 -3.11 12.73 13.40
CA LEU A 40 -2.19 13.88 13.47
C LEU A 40 -0.78 13.48 13.94
N ASP A 41 -0.68 12.45 14.76
CA ASP A 41 0.53 11.89 15.34
C ASP A 41 1.08 10.70 14.54
N ILE A 42 0.72 10.57 13.25
CA ILE A 42 1.15 9.45 12.39
C ILE A 42 2.68 9.26 12.35
N LYS A 43 3.47 10.30 12.59
CA LYS A 43 4.94 10.24 12.67
C LYS A 43 5.48 9.51 13.92
N GLU A 44 4.64 9.21 14.91
CA GLU A 44 5.04 8.46 16.12
C GLU A 44 5.03 6.94 15.95
N TYR A 45 4.57 6.43 14.80
CA TYR A 45 4.63 5.00 14.49
C TYR A 45 6.04 4.63 14.03
N ASP A 46 6.43 3.37 14.17
CA ASP A 46 7.70 2.85 13.65
C ASP A 46 7.61 2.46 12.16
N VAL A 47 6.40 2.10 11.72
CA VAL A 47 6.11 1.71 10.33
C VAL A 47 4.77 2.33 9.90
N ILE A 48 4.74 2.93 8.71
CA ILE A 48 3.52 3.44 8.07
C ILE A 48 3.33 2.71 6.74
N VAL A 49 2.18 2.06 6.58
CA VAL A 49 1.77 1.36 5.35
C VAL A 49 0.70 2.18 4.64
N GLY A 50 1.00 2.72 3.47
CA GLY A 50 0.05 3.44 2.64
C GLY A 50 -0.61 2.52 1.61
N GLN A 51 -1.89 2.20 1.77
CA GLN A 51 -2.60 1.38 0.78
C GLN A 51 -3.12 2.27 -0.36
N ARG A 52 -2.68 2.02 -1.60
CA ARG A 52 -3.12 2.73 -2.81
C ARG A 52 -2.99 4.26 -2.71
N ILE A 53 -1.88 4.76 -2.18
CA ILE A 53 -1.63 6.22 -2.13
C ILE A 53 -1.33 6.73 -3.54
N THR A 54 -2.33 7.33 -4.18
CA THR A 54 -2.24 7.84 -5.56
C THR A 54 -2.14 9.36 -5.63
N GLY A 55 -1.70 9.86 -6.78
CA GLY A 55 -1.73 11.28 -7.10
C GLY A 55 -0.76 12.12 -6.26
N TYR A 56 -0.97 13.43 -6.28
CA TYR A 56 -0.15 14.37 -5.53
C TYR A 56 -0.60 14.38 -4.06
N ASN A 57 -0.01 13.48 -3.26
CA ASN A 57 -0.33 13.34 -1.84
C ASN A 57 0.70 14.08 -0.97
N ASN A 58 0.32 15.25 -0.44
CA ASN A 58 1.22 16.09 0.38
C ASN A 58 1.72 15.36 1.62
N LEU A 59 0.81 14.72 2.37
CA LEU A 59 1.20 14.05 3.62
C LEU A 59 2.19 12.91 3.35
N TRP A 60 1.99 12.12 2.30
CA TRP A 60 2.93 11.06 1.93
C TRP A 60 4.31 11.61 1.57
N ARG A 61 4.36 12.74 0.86
CA ARG A 61 5.61 13.42 0.49
C ARG A 61 6.32 14.00 1.71
N ASP A 62 5.57 14.63 2.62
CA ASP A 62 6.10 15.16 3.87
C ASP A 62 6.63 14.03 4.78
N LEU A 63 5.98 12.87 4.76
CA LEU A 63 6.47 11.66 5.43
C LEU A 63 7.75 11.17 4.77
N ALA A 64 7.78 11.00 3.45
CA ALA A 64 8.96 10.52 2.75
C ALA A 64 10.21 11.41 2.92
N HIS A 65 10.03 12.70 3.22
CA HIS A 65 11.14 13.62 3.47
C HIS A 65 11.63 13.60 4.93
N ASP A 66 10.71 13.58 5.91
CA ASP A 66 11.03 13.86 7.33
C ASP A 66 10.75 12.69 8.29
N TYR A 67 10.27 11.55 7.80
CA TYR A 67 9.96 10.41 8.66
C TYR A 67 11.21 9.56 8.94
N SER A 68 11.39 9.18 10.20
CA SER A 68 12.51 8.35 10.65
C SER A 68 12.19 6.86 10.72
N GLY A 69 10.92 6.48 10.56
CA GLY A 69 10.47 5.09 10.51
C GLY A 69 10.45 4.55 9.08
N LEU A 70 9.79 3.41 8.90
CA LEU A 70 9.69 2.74 7.59
C LEU A 70 8.39 3.12 6.86
N LEU A 71 8.51 3.65 5.64
CA LEU A 71 7.40 3.99 4.78
C LEU A 71 7.17 2.91 3.71
N VAL A 72 6.08 2.18 3.84
CA VAL A 72 5.72 1.08 2.93
C VAL A 72 4.54 1.51 2.06
N LEU A 73 4.73 1.54 0.73
CA LEU A 73 3.60 1.72 -0.20
C LEU A 73 3.06 0.37 -0.63
N ASP A 74 1.77 0.17 -0.45
CA ASP A 74 1.07 -1.07 -0.71
C ASP A 74 0.18 -0.93 -1.97
N LEU A 75 0.55 -1.65 -3.03
CA LEU A 75 -0.11 -1.65 -4.35
C LEU A 75 -0.63 -3.04 -4.73
N ASP A 76 -1.92 -3.26 -4.59
CA ASP A 76 -2.59 -4.50 -4.99
C ASP A 76 -3.06 -4.51 -6.46
N ASP A 77 -3.18 -3.35 -7.10
CA ASP A 77 -3.52 -3.15 -8.51
C ASP A 77 -2.50 -2.29 -9.26
N ASP A 78 -2.54 -2.35 -10.59
CA ASP A 78 -1.78 -1.47 -11.47
C ASP A 78 -2.48 -0.10 -11.63
N LEU A 79 -2.20 0.81 -10.69
CA LEU A 79 -2.80 2.15 -10.66
C LEU A 79 -2.10 3.19 -11.54
N ILE A 80 -1.08 2.78 -12.30
CA ILE A 80 -0.23 3.69 -13.09
C ILE A 80 -0.40 3.51 -14.61
N ASP A 81 -0.68 2.30 -15.09
CA ASP A 81 -1.08 2.09 -16.50
C ASP A 81 -2.38 1.28 -16.55
N VAL A 82 -3.47 1.92 -16.13
CA VAL A 82 -4.83 1.36 -16.23
C VAL A 82 -5.23 1.24 -17.70
N ASP A 83 -5.89 0.14 -18.07
CA ASP A 83 -6.41 -0.06 -19.42
C ASP A 83 -7.50 0.99 -19.75
N PRO A 84 -7.38 1.78 -20.83
CA PRO A 84 -8.42 2.73 -21.27
C PRO A 84 -9.80 2.09 -21.50
N ALA A 85 -9.87 0.79 -21.79
CA ALA A 85 -11.13 0.06 -21.90
C ALA A 85 -11.85 -0.06 -20.54
N ASN A 86 -11.11 -0.02 -19.42
CA ASN A 86 -11.66 0.04 -18.07
C ASN A 86 -11.92 1.49 -17.67
N LYS A 87 -12.96 2.08 -18.30
CA LYS A 87 -13.17 3.53 -18.36
C LYS A 87 -13.20 4.21 -16.98
N ILE A 88 -13.88 3.63 -16.00
CA ILE A 88 -14.05 4.26 -14.67
C ILE A 88 -12.70 4.36 -13.93
N PRO A 89 -11.97 3.26 -13.67
CA PRO A 89 -10.61 3.32 -13.12
C PRO A 89 -9.65 4.16 -13.97
N TYR A 90 -9.74 4.11 -15.30
CA TYR A 90 -8.87 4.91 -16.16
C TYR A 90 -9.06 6.41 -15.92
N ASP A 91 -10.31 6.88 -15.96
CA ASP A 91 -10.64 8.30 -15.76
C ASP A 91 -10.26 8.77 -14.34
N ILE A 92 -10.25 7.88 -13.34
CA ILE A 92 -9.84 8.18 -11.96
C ILE A 92 -8.31 8.24 -11.81
N TYR A 93 -7.60 7.20 -12.25
CA TYR A 93 -6.18 7.02 -11.91
C TYR A 93 -5.22 7.62 -12.94
N GLN A 94 -5.61 7.70 -14.21
CA GLN A 94 -4.73 8.24 -15.25
C GLN A 94 -4.30 9.69 -14.98
N PRO A 95 -5.20 10.61 -14.53
CA PRO A 95 -4.79 11.96 -14.15
C PRO A 95 -3.80 12.00 -12.97
N GLN A 96 -3.79 10.95 -12.15
CA GLN A 96 -2.98 10.85 -10.92
C GLN A 96 -1.62 10.17 -11.15
N ARG A 97 -1.40 9.59 -12.34
CA ARG A 97 -0.26 8.72 -12.68
C ARG A 97 1.09 9.25 -12.22
N LEU A 98 1.44 10.50 -12.56
CA LEU A 98 2.74 11.07 -12.22
C LEU A 98 2.94 11.23 -10.71
N GLY A 99 1.87 11.59 -9.98
CA GLY A 99 1.91 11.68 -8.52
C GLY A 99 2.08 10.29 -7.89
N THR A 100 1.38 9.28 -8.40
CA THR A 100 1.52 7.89 -7.95
C THR A 100 2.94 7.36 -8.20
N VAL A 101 3.53 7.64 -9.37
CA VAL A 101 4.93 7.30 -9.67
C VAL A 101 5.88 7.93 -8.66
N ALA A 102 5.71 9.21 -8.34
CA ALA A 102 6.53 9.87 -7.32
C ALA A 102 6.38 9.21 -5.94
N ASN A 103 5.15 8.82 -5.55
CA ASN A 103 4.93 8.13 -4.28
C ASN A 103 5.64 6.76 -4.23
N ILE A 104 5.67 6.03 -5.36
CA ILE A 104 6.41 4.76 -5.51
C ILE A 104 7.91 4.98 -5.31
N GLU A 105 8.48 6.00 -5.93
CA GLU A 105 9.91 6.32 -5.84
C GLU A 105 10.32 6.81 -4.44
N MET A 106 9.42 7.51 -3.75
CA MET A 106 9.64 8.10 -2.43
C MET A 106 9.47 7.11 -1.25
N SER A 107 8.92 5.92 -1.51
CA SER A 107 8.69 4.92 -0.45
C SER A 107 9.95 4.10 -0.20
N ASP A 108 10.17 3.65 1.04
CA ASP A 108 11.29 2.76 1.38
C ASP A 108 11.07 1.36 0.80
N VAL A 109 9.85 0.83 0.98
CA VAL A 109 9.44 -0.49 0.48
C VAL A 109 8.17 -0.35 -0.34
N VAL A 110 8.05 -1.13 -1.41
CA VAL A 110 6.80 -1.28 -2.15
C VAL A 110 6.33 -2.74 -2.13
N THR A 111 5.15 -2.98 -1.56
CA THR A 111 4.52 -4.30 -1.56
C THR A 111 3.51 -4.41 -2.69
N VAL A 112 3.54 -5.51 -3.45
CA VAL A 112 2.67 -5.72 -4.61
C VAL A 112 1.94 -7.05 -4.57
N SER A 113 0.80 -7.18 -5.24
CA SER A 113 0.00 -8.43 -5.23
C SER A 113 0.55 -9.54 -6.14
N THR A 114 1.34 -9.21 -7.17
CA THR A 114 1.79 -10.19 -8.17
C THR A 114 3.24 -9.98 -8.61
N PRO A 115 3.94 -11.04 -9.07
CA PRO A 115 5.27 -10.91 -9.64
C PRO A 115 5.32 -9.99 -10.86
N LYS A 116 4.29 -10.02 -11.72
CA LYS A 116 4.21 -9.15 -12.90
C LYS A 116 4.14 -7.67 -12.52
N LEU A 117 3.38 -7.32 -11.48
CA LEU A 117 3.36 -5.96 -10.96
C LEU A 117 4.70 -5.60 -10.32
N ALA A 118 5.36 -6.53 -9.63
CA ALA A 118 6.69 -6.29 -9.06
C ALA A 118 7.70 -5.91 -10.14
N ASP A 119 7.76 -6.66 -11.24
CA ASP A 119 8.68 -6.37 -12.35
C ASP A 119 8.44 -4.99 -12.95
N LYS A 120 7.19 -4.55 -13.00
CA LYS A 120 6.83 -3.20 -13.44
C LYS A 120 7.33 -2.14 -12.45
N ILE A 121 7.04 -2.30 -11.17
CA ILE A 121 7.45 -1.34 -10.14
C ILE A 121 8.98 -1.27 -10.04
N ARG A 122 9.68 -2.40 -10.19
CA ARG A 122 11.15 -2.43 -10.21
C ARG A 122 11.76 -1.62 -11.35
N ARG A 123 11.09 -1.54 -12.51
CA ARG A 123 11.52 -0.67 -13.62
C ARG A 123 11.36 0.82 -13.32
N ILE A 124 10.51 1.18 -12.36
CA ILE A 124 10.25 2.56 -11.96
C ILE A 124 11.26 3.00 -10.90
N ARG A 125 11.34 2.27 -9.78
CA ARG A 125 12.16 2.69 -8.61
C ARG A 125 13.48 1.95 -8.43
N GLY A 126 13.74 0.90 -9.21
CA GLY A 126 14.89 -0.01 -9.01
C GLY A 126 14.49 -1.34 -8.37
N ASN A 127 15.44 -2.28 -8.32
CA ASN A 127 15.17 -3.67 -7.90
C ASN A 127 15.09 -3.88 -6.39
N ASP A 128 15.61 -2.95 -5.59
CA ASP A 128 15.69 -3.08 -4.15
C ASP A 128 14.32 -2.79 -3.50
N ASP A 129 13.98 -3.53 -2.45
CA ASP A 129 12.79 -3.31 -1.60
C ASP A 129 11.41 -3.34 -2.29
N VAL A 130 11.28 -4.13 -3.37
CA VAL A 130 9.97 -4.49 -3.96
C VAL A 130 9.59 -5.93 -3.61
N VAL A 131 8.55 -6.09 -2.78
CA VAL A 131 8.13 -7.37 -2.18
C VAL A 131 6.78 -7.82 -2.74
N VAL A 132 6.67 -9.09 -3.12
CA VAL A 132 5.38 -9.66 -3.55
C VAL A 132 4.66 -10.23 -2.33
N LEU A 133 3.48 -9.67 -2.02
CA LEU A 133 2.52 -10.13 -1.02
C LEU A 133 1.22 -10.51 -1.73
N PRO A 134 1.00 -11.80 -2.06
CA PRO A 134 -0.18 -12.20 -2.82
C PRO A 134 -1.48 -11.94 -2.06
N ASN A 135 -2.54 -11.62 -2.79
CA ASN A 135 -3.89 -11.60 -2.23
C ASN A 135 -4.29 -13.05 -1.89
N CYS A 136 -4.55 -13.31 -0.61
CA CYS A 136 -4.97 -14.62 -0.14
C CYS A 136 -6.41 -14.54 0.37
N ALA A 137 -7.31 -15.37 -0.16
CA ALA A 137 -8.59 -15.61 0.47
C ALA A 137 -8.41 -16.59 1.64
N HIS A 138 -9.17 -16.41 2.72
CA HIS A 138 -9.18 -17.40 3.79
C HIS A 138 -9.71 -18.75 3.23
N PRO A 139 -9.07 -19.90 3.51
CA PRO A 139 -9.49 -21.19 2.96
C PRO A 139 -10.98 -21.50 3.22
N ASP A 140 -11.48 -21.14 4.40
CA ASP A 140 -12.89 -21.35 4.78
C ASP A 140 -13.90 -20.57 3.92
N TRP A 141 -13.45 -19.57 3.15
CA TRP A 141 -14.30 -18.78 2.26
C TRP A 141 -14.38 -19.34 0.85
N ILE A 142 -13.48 -20.27 0.50
CA ILE A 142 -13.51 -21.00 -0.75
C ILE A 142 -14.02 -22.40 -0.42
N GLN A 143 -15.34 -22.57 -0.39
CA GLN A 143 -15.89 -23.93 -0.38
C GLN A 143 -15.80 -24.49 -1.80
N PRO A 144 -15.14 -25.65 -2.01
CA PRO A 144 -15.27 -26.34 -3.28
C PRO A 144 -16.74 -26.72 -3.49
N ASN A 145 -17.29 -26.37 -4.65
CA ASN A 145 -18.58 -26.89 -5.11
C ASN A 145 -18.52 -28.41 -5.30
#